data_AF-A0A7S1AGN2-F1
#
_entry.id   AF-A0A7S1AGN2-F1
#
_cell.length_a   1.000
_cell.length_b   1.000
_cell.length_c   1.000
_cell.angle_alpha   90.00
_cell.angle_beta   90.00
_cell.angle_gamma   90.00
#
_symmetry.space_group_name_H-M   'P 1'
#
loop_
_entity.id
_entity.type
_entity.pdbx_description
1 polymer ?
#
loop_
_entity_poly.entity_id
_entity_poly.type
_entity_poly.pdbx_seq_one_letter_code
_entity_poly.pdbx_strand_id
1 'polypeptide(L)'
;WLRRAMQTMLSNLFGVNAKAHEVPHALVGASCLLFMVPACVAFAHGDELNGAALLLVSLCAFMADYQCLATAWNVVDRWVGALYAVSLSRQCFPKGPALVICNVGVIIGMLSYSQSSQTPQQWVWRHSLWHVTMCIDLTFFVL
;
A
#
# COMPACT_ATOMS: atom_id res chain seq x y z
N TRP A 1 -11.50 19.78 -17.41
CA TRP A 1 -11.10 18.38 -17.19
C TRP A 1 -10.11 18.26 -16.03
N LEU A 2 -8.94 18.92 -16.11
CA LEU A 2 -7.95 19.02 -15.02
C LEU A 2 -8.51 19.36 -13.63
N ARG A 3 -9.39 20.36 -13.53
CA ARG A 3 -10.00 20.77 -12.24
C ARG A 3 -10.80 19.64 -11.57
N ARG A 4 -11.53 18.84 -12.36
CA ARG A 4 -12.30 17.70 -11.85
C ARG A 4 -11.36 16.58 -11.40
N ALA A 5 -10.35 16.26 -12.20
CA ALA A 5 -9.34 15.26 -11.83
C ALA A 5 -8.62 15.63 -10.53
N MET A 6 -8.24 16.90 -10.37
CA MET A 6 -7.60 17.41 -9.15
C MET A 6 -8.54 17.36 -7.94
N GLN A 7 -9.82 17.73 -8.11
CA GLN A 7 -10.82 17.60 -7.04
C GLN A 7 -11.03 16.15 -6.63
N THR A 8 -11.13 15.22 -7.59
CA THR A 8 -11.24 13.78 -7.31
C THR A 8 -10.01 13.23 -6.59
N MET A 9 -8.81 13.67 -7.00
CA MET A 9 -7.57 13.27 -6.34
C MET A 9 -7.52 13.76 -4.89
N LEU A 10 -7.85 15.03 -4.66
CA LEU A 10 -7.89 15.62 -3.30
C LEU A 10 -8.97 14.95 -2.45
N SER A 11 -10.16 14.68 -2.97
CA SER A 11 -11.21 13.97 -2.22
C SER A 11 -10.79 12.54 -1.88
N ASN A 12 -9.97 11.89 -2.71
CA ASN A 12 -9.43 10.57 -2.41
C ASN A 12 -8.25 10.61 -1.44
N LEU A 13 -7.47 11.70 -1.39
CA LEU A 13 -6.34 11.82 -0.45
C LEU A 13 -6.79 12.20 0.96
N PHE A 14 -7.87 12.95 1.10
CA PHE A 14 -8.35 13.47 2.40
C PHE A 14 -9.70 12.90 2.84
N GLY A 15 -10.40 12.20 1.96
CA GLY A 15 -11.72 11.64 2.25
C GLY A 15 -11.63 10.30 2.97
N VAL A 16 -12.43 10.17 4.03
CA VAL A 16 -12.79 8.89 4.62
C VAL A 16 -13.75 8.20 3.65
N ASN A 17 -13.18 7.45 2.71
CA ASN A 17 -13.92 6.80 1.64
C ASN A 17 -13.69 5.30 1.77
N ALA A 18 -14.78 4.56 1.99
CA ALA A 18 -14.84 3.12 1.82
C ALA A 18 -16.03 2.76 0.94
N LYS A 19 -15.86 1.80 0.04
CA LYS A 19 -16.96 1.31 -0.81
C LYS A 19 -17.82 0.33 -0.01
N ALA A 20 -19.09 0.18 -0.37
CA ALA A 20 -20.04 -0.70 0.34
C ALA A 20 -19.62 -2.18 0.40
N HIS A 21 -18.76 -2.64 -0.51
CA HIS A 21 -18.24 -4.02 -0.51
C HIS A 21 -16.93 -4.17 0.28
N GLU A 22 -16.34 -3.09 0.76
CA GLU A 22 -15.13 -3.12 1.60
C GLU A 22 -15.59 -3.41 3.03
N VAL A 23 -15.16 -4.55 3.58
CA VAL A 23 -15.62 -5.03 4.88
C VAL A 23 -14.44 -5.52 5.72
N PRO A 24 -14.42 -5.31 7.04
CA PRO A 24 -13.37 -5.86 7.88
C PRO A 24 -13.29 -7.39 7.74
N HIS A 25 -12.12 -7.92 7.39
CA HIS A 25 -11.92 -9.36 7.25
C HIS A 25 -10.54 -9.80 7.73
N ALA A 26 -10.47 -10.90 8.48
CA ALA A 26 -9.23 -11.38 9.10
C ALA A 26 -8.11 -11.67 8.08
N LEU A 27 -8.48 -12.21 6.90
CA LEU A 27 -7.52 -12.42 5.81
C LEU A 27 -6.88 -11.12 5.31
N VAL A 28 -7.68 -10.04 5.21
CA VAL A 28 -7.15 -8.73 4.81
C VAL A 28 -6.22 -8.20 5.89
N GLY A 29 -6.63 -8.24 7.16
CA GLY A 29 -5.77 -7.84 8.28
C GLY A 29 -4.44 -8.62 8.31
N ALA A 30 -4.49 -9.95 8.16
CA ALA A 30 -3.29 -10.78 8.08
C ALA A 30 -2.40 -10.42 6.89
N SER A 31 -2.99 -10.08 5.74
CA SER A 31 -2.24 -9.67 4.56
C SER A 31 -1.54 -8.32 4.73
N CYS A 32 -2.09 -7.37 5.50
CA CYS A 32 -1.41 -6.10 5.85
C CYS A 32 -0.11 -6.32 6.65
N LEU A 33 -0.06 -7.40 7.44
CA LEU A 33 1.12 -7.79 8.22
C LEU A 33 2.23 -8.40 7.37
N LEU A 34 1.97 -8.73 6.10
CA LEU A 34 3.01 -9.22 5.19
C LEU A 34 4.15 -8.21 5.00
N PHE A 35 3.88 -6.90 5.19
CA PHE A 35 4.93 -5.87 5.13
C PHE A 35 5.97 -5.98 6.26
N MET A 36 5.72 -6.80 7.29
CA MET A 36 6.77 -7.16 8.25
C MET A 36 7.90 -7.98 7.62
N VAL A 37 7.63 -8.74 6.54
CA VAL A 37 8.64 -9.53 5.84
C VAL A 37 9.74 -8.63 5.24
N PRO A 38 9.45 -7.66 4.36
CA PRO A 38 10.47 -6.75 3.86
C PRO A 38 11.09 -5.90 4.99
N ALA A 39 10.37 -5.62 6.08
CA ALA A 39 10.96 -4.93 7.24
C ALA A 39 12.08 -5.76 7.89
N CYS A 40 11.83 -7.05 8.14
CA CYS A 40 12.84 -7.97 8.66
C CYS A 40 14.04 -8.11 7.70
N VAL A 41 13.80 -8.12 6.39
CA VAL A 41 14.88 -8.15 5.39
C VAL A 41 15.72 -6.88 5.45
N ALA A 42 15.09 -5.70 5.54
CA ALA A 42 15.79 -4.43 5.66
C ALA A 42 16.67 -4.38 6.94
N PHE A 43 16.12 -4.80 8.09
CA PHE A 43 16.90 -4.90 9.33
C PHE A 43 18.09 -5.85 9.20
N ALA A 44 17.91 -7.01 8.55
CA ALA A 44 18.99 -7.97 8.33
C ALA A 44 20.15 -7.41 7.48
N HIS A 45 19.87 -6.42 6.63
CA HIS A 45 20.88 -5.72 5.81
C HIS A 45 21.38 -4.41 6.45
N GLY A 46 20.99 -4.12 7.69
CA GLY A 46 21.41 -2.92 8.41
C GLY A 46 20.65 -1.64 8.03
N ASP A 47 19.57 -1.75 7.27
CA ASP A 47 18.71 -0.61 6.90
C ASP A 47 17.58 -0.43 7.92
N GLU A 48 17.94 0.07 9.09
CA GLU A 48 17.03 0.26 10.22
C GLU A 48 15.90 1.24 9.91
N LEU A 49 16.16 2.24 9.06
CA LEU A 49 15.19 3.29 8.72
C LEU A 49 14.10 2.74 7.81
N ASN A 50 14.45 2.00 6.75
CA ASN A 50 13.44 1.35 5.90
C ASN A 50 12.73 0.23 6.68
N GLY A 51 13.44 -0.51 7.55
CA GLY A 51 12.83 -1.49 8.45
C GLY A 51 11.74 -0.89 9.32
N ALA A 52 12.04 0.20 10.04
CA ALA A 52 11.07 0.90 10.90
C ALA A 52 9.91 1.51 10.10
N ALA A 53 10.21 2.09 8.93
CA ALA A 53 9.17 2.66 8.06
C ALA A 53 8.19 1.60 7.55
N LEU A 54 8.68 0.42 7.18
CA LEU A 54 7.83 -0.70 6.74
C LEU A 54 6.95 -1.25 7.87
N LEU A 55 7.46 -1.32 9.10
CA LEU A 55 6.64 -1.65 10.26
C LEU A 55 5.53 -0.62 10.49
N LEU A 56 5.82 0.67 10.33
CA LEU A 56 4.83 1.73 10.43
C LEU A 56 3.76 1.63 9.33
N VAL A 57 4.17 1.40 8.08
CA VAL A 57 3.25 1.16 6.95
C VAL A 57 2.37 -0.05 7.23
N SER A 58 2.95 -1.15 7.73
CA SER A 58 2.20 -2.37 8.09
C SER A 58 1.13 -2.11 9.15
N LEU A 59 1.49 -1.36 10.20
CA LEU A 59 0.57 -1.00 11.27
C LEU A 59 -0.56 -0.10 10.74
N CYS A 60 -0.23 0.93 9.95
CA CYS A 60 -1.23 1.83 9.37
C CYS A 60 -2.20 1.08 8.45
N ALA A 61 -1.70 0.19 7.59
CA ALA A 61 -2.53 -0.62 6.72
C ALA A 61 -3.45 -1.56 7.52
N PHE A 62 -2.92 -2.21 8.55
CA PHE A 62 -3.73 -3.05 9.43
C PHE A 62 -4.84 -2.27 10.15
N MET A 63 -4.52 -1.08 10.64
CA MET A 63 -5.51 -0.19 11.26
C MET A 63 -6.56 0.27 10.23
N ALA A 64 -6.16 0.61 9.01
CA ALA A 64 -7.04 1.15 7.98
C ALA A 64 -7.95 0.11 7.32
N ASP A 65 -7.47 -1.12 7.11
CA ASP A 65 -8.18 -2.12 6.31
C ASP A 65 -8.86 -3.22 7.15
N TYR A 66 -8.49 -3.35 8.44
CA TYR A 66 -9.08 -4.34 9.34
C TYR A 66 -9.72 -3.73 10.59
N GLN A 67 -8.99 -2.97 11.41
CA GLN A 67 -9.52 -2.54 12.71
C GLN A 67 -10.45 -1.32 12.62
N CYS A 68 -10.13 -0.36 11.78
CA CYS A 68 -10.76 0.96 11.73
C CYS A 68 -11.12 1.34 10.28
N LEU A 69 -11.65 0.38 9.53
CA LEU A 69 -12.13 0.62 8.17
C LEU A 69 -13.19 1.72 8.12
N ALA A 70 -13.15 2.55 7.08
CA ALA A 70 -14.01 3.71 6.88
C ALA A 70 -13.86 4.77 7.99
N THR A 71 -12.64 5.00 8.48
CA THR A 71 -12.31 6.05 9.44
C THR A 71 -11.15 6.93 8.96
N ALA A 72 -10.71 7.87 9.81
CA ALA A 72 -9.53 8.68 9.55
C ALA A 72 -8.26 7.84 9.29
N TRP A 73 -8.21 6.58 9.75
CA TRP A 73 -7.09 5.68 9.50
C TRP A 73 -6.86 5.40 8.01
N ASN A 74 -7.91 5.38 7.16
CA ASN A 74 -7.73 5.26 5.71
C ASN A 74 -6.98 6.46 5.11
N VAL A 75 -7.12 7.65 5.71
CA VAL A 75 -6.38 8.84 5.28
C VAL A 75 -4.93 8.73 5.74
N VAL A 76 -4.71 8.38 7.02
CA VAL A 76 -3.37 8.19 7.58
C VAL A 76 -2.57 7.18 6.78
N ASP A 77 -3.14 6.01 6.49
CA ASP A 77 -2.52 4.95 5.70
C ASP A 77 -2.07 5.44 4.31
N ARG A 78 -2.95 6.13 3.58
CA ARG A 78 -2.62 6.71 2.26
C ARG A 78 -1.43 7.66 2.33
N TRP A 79 -1.38 8.54 3.34
CA TRP A 79 -0.27 9.48 3.52
C TRP A 79 1.03 8.79 3.90
N VAL A 80 0.99 7.85 4.85
CA VAL A 80 2.16 7.08 5.28
C VAL A 80 2.72 6.25 4.13
N GLY A 81 1.85 5.54 3.41
CA GLY A 81 2.23 4.77 2.21
C GLY A 81 2.79 5.66 1.09
N ALA A 82 2.17 6.81 0.81
CA ALA A 82 2.67 7.73 -0.21
C ALA A 82 4.04 8.33 0.14
N LEU A 83 4.24 8.74 1.40
CA LEU A 83 5.52 9.26 1.87
C LEU A 83 6.62 8.19 1.78
N TYR A 84 6.30 6.96 2.17
CA TYR A 84 7.24 5.84 2.06
C TYR A 84 7.58 5.53 0.60
N ALA A 85 6.59 5.48 -0.29
CA ALA A 85 6.81 5.25 -1.72
C ALA A 85 7.70 6.33 -2.36
N VAL A 86 7.53 7.61 -1.99
CA VAL A 86 8.41 8.71 -2.44
C VAL A 86 9.83 8.53 -1.91
N SER A 87 9.99 8.18 -0.63
CA SER A 87 11.29 7.91 -0.01
C SER A 87 12.02 6.78 -0.72
N LEU A 88 11.35 5.64 -0.91
CA LEU A 88 11.90 4.47 -1.58
C LEU A 88 12.24 4.77 -3.04
N SER A 89 11.34 5.45 -3.75
CA SER A 89 11.57 5.86 -5.14
C SER A 89 12.83 6.73 -5.26
N ARG A 90 13.04 7.70 -4.35
CA ARG A 90 14.25 8.53 -4.34
C ARG A 90 15.53 7.72 -4.14
N GLN A 91 15.49 6.66 -3.33
CA GLN A 91 16.64 5.79 -3.05
C GLN A 91 16.95 4.86 -4.24
N CYS A 92 15.91 4.34 -4.91
CA CYS A 92 16.05 3.39 -6.02
C CYS A 92 16.26 4.06 -7.39
N PHE A 93 15.73 5.26 -7.62
CA PHE A 93 15.75 5.93 -8.92
C PHE A 93 17.15 6.14 -9.51
N PRO A 94 18.20 6.52 -8.74
CA PRO A 94 19.56 6.63 -9.27
C PRO A 94 20.20 5.29 -9.64
N LYS A 95 19.73 4.18 -9.05
CA LYS A 95 20.34 2.85 -9.17
C LYS A 95 19.65 1.94 -10.19
N GLY A 96 18.41 2.24 -10.57
CA GLY A 96 17.64 1.40 -11.50
C GLY A 96 16.33 2.06 -11.94
N PRO A 97 16.37 3.21 -12.64
CA PRO A 97 15.15 3.95 -13.00
C PRO A 97 14.22 3.13 -13.90
N ALA A 98 14.77 2.31 -14.81
CA ALA A 98 13.97 1.43 -15.65
C ALA A 98 13.21 0.36 -14.84
N LEU A 99 13.84 -0.21 -13.80
CA LEU A 99 13.20 -1.21 -12.93
C LEU A 99 12.11 -0.58 -12.07
N VAL A 100 12.37 0.61 -11.50
CA VAL A 100 11.36 1.38 -10.76
C VAL A 100 10.16 1.71 -11.65
N ILE A 101 10.38 2.17 -12.89
CA ILE A 101 9.30 2.49 -13.82
C ILE A 101 8.49 1.24 -14.21
N CYS A 102 9.15 0.11 -14.47
CA CYS A 102 8.45 -1.14 -14.81
C CYS A 102 7.57 -1.64 -13.66
N ASN A 103 8.03 -1.53 -12.41
CA ASN A 103 7.26 -1.98 -11.24
C ASN A 103 6.06 -1.08 -10.92
N VAL A 104 6.12 0.23 -11.24
CA VAL A 104 4.96 1.13 -11.11
C VAL A 104 3.74 0.61 -11.88
N GLY A 105 3.94 0.03 -13.07
CA GLY A 105 2.85 -0.53 -13.86
C GLY A 105 2.17 -1.72 -13.16
N VAL A 106 2.96 -2.63 -12.58
CA VAL A 106 2.45 -3.79 -11.83
C VAL A 106 1.69 -3.33 -10.60
N ILE A 107 2.25 -2.37 -9.86
CA ILE A 107 1.66 -1.79 -8.66
C ILE A 107 0.30 -1.15 -8.97
N ILE A 108 0.27 -0.22 -9.93
CA ILE A 108 -0.97 0.46 -10.33
C ILE A 108 -1.99 -0.52 -10.89
N GLY A 109 -1.55 -1.51 -11.67
CA GLY A 109 -2.40 -2.56 -12.22
C GLY A 109 -3.09 -3.38 -11.13
N MET A 110 -2.33 -3.85 -10.13
CA MET A 110 -2.86 -4.63 -9.02
C MET A 110 -3.77 -3.83 -8.09
N LEU A 111 -3.43 -2.57 -7.82
CA LEU A 111 -4.32 -1.67 -7.07
C LEU A 111 -5.62 -1.41 -7.83
N SER A 112 -5.55 -1.14 -9.13
CA SER A 112 -6.74 -0.95 -9.99
C SER A 112 -7.61 -2.21 -10.02
N TYR A 113 -6.98 -3.38 -10.08
CA TYR A 113 -7.66 -4.67 -10.00
C TYR A 113 -8.38 -4.86 -8.66
N SER A 114 -7.71 -4.55 -7.53
CA SER A 114 -8.32 -4.55 -6.20
C SER A 114 -9.53 -3.60 -6.13
N GLN A 115 -9.37 -2.37 -6.61
CA GLN A 115 -10.44 -1.35 -6.59
C GLN A 115 -11.62 -1.67 -7.53
N SER A 116 -11.43 -2.54 -8.53
CA SER A 116 -12.50 -2.99 -9.43
C SER A 116 -13.43 -4.06 -8.84
N SER A 117 -13.24 -4.42 -7.56
CA SER A 117 -14.10 -5.35 -6.84
C SER A 117 -15.55 -4.86 -6.78
N GLN A 118 -16.50 -5.79 -6.84
CA GLN A 118 -17.92 -5.48 -6.73
C GLN A 118 -18.60 -6.21 -5.58
N THR A 119 -18.00 -7.30 -5.09
CA THR A 119 -18.50 -8.08 -3.97
C THR A 119 -17.47 -8.13 -2.83
N PRO A 120 -17.90 -8.35 -1.57
CA PRO A 120 -16.98 -8.47 -0.45
C PRO A 120 -15.93 -9.54 -0.63
N GLN A 121 -16.31 -10.71 -1.16
CA GLN A 121 -15.39 -11.81 -1.40
C GLN A 121 -14.34 -11.47 -2.47
N GLN A 122 -14.74 -10.77 -3.55
CA GLN A 122 -13.79 -10.29 -4.55
C GLN A 122 -12.81 -9.30 -3.93
N TRP A 123 -13.30 -8.35 -3.14
CA TRP A 123 -12.45 -7.38 -2.48
C TRP A 123 -11.44 -8.05 -1.55
N VAL A 124 -11.88 -8.95 -0.67
CA VAL A 124 -11.01 -9.69 0.26
C VAL A 124 -9.86 -10.35 -0.50
N TRP A 125 -10.16 -11.10 -1.57
CA TRP A 125 -9.14 -11.80 -2.35
C TRP A 125 -8.21 -10.86 -3.10
N ARG A 126 -8.76 -9.90 -3.86
CA ARG A 126 -7.96 -9.02 -4.72
C ARG A 126 -7.12 -8.05 -3.91
N HIS A 127 -7.64 -7.58 -2.79
CA HIS A 127 -6.92 -6.69 -1.88
C HIS A 127 -5.82 -7.43 -1.10
N SER A 128 -6.08 -8.67 -0.66
CA SER A 128 -5.02 -9.49 -0.07
C SER A 128 -3.92 -9.81 -1.09
N LEU A 129 -4.29 -10.08 -2.34
CA LEU A 129 -3.32 -10.31 -3.42
C LEU A 129 -2.49 -9.06 -3.71
N TRP A 130 -3.10 -7.87 -3.65
CA TRP A 130 -2.40 -6.60 -3.72
C TRP A 130 -1.32 -6.47 -2.63
N HIS A 131 -1.62 -6.79 -1.36
CA HIS A 131 -0.62 -6.80 -0.29
C HIS A 131 0.51 -7.80 -0.53
N VAL A 132 0.21 -8.98 -1.06
CA VAL A 132 1.23 -9.97 -1.46
C VAL A 132 2.14 -9.40 -2.55
N THR A 133 1.58 -8.79 -3.59
CA THR A 133 2.39 -8.15 -4.65
C THR A 133 3.30 -7.07 -4.08
N MET A 134 2.76 -6.20 -3.22
CA MET A 134 3.55 -5.16 -2.56
C MET A 134 4.65 -5.73 -1.65
N CYS A 135 4.37 -6.82 -0.93
CA CYS A 135 5.38 -7.51 -0.13
C CYS A 135 6.56 -7.99 -0.97
N ILE A 136 6.29 -8.62 -2.13
CA ILE A 136 7.32 -9.12 -3.04
C ILE A 136 8.14 -7.96 -3.61
N ASP A 137 7.45 -6.93 -4.11
CA ASP A 137 8.08 -5.77 -4.72
C ASP A 137 8.97 -5.00 -3.73
N LEU A 138 8.46 -4.74 -2.53
CA LEU A 138 9.22 -4.07 -1.47
C LEU A 138 10.42 -4.90 -1.02
N THR A 139 10.27 -6.23 -0.91
CA THR A 139 11.39 -7.11 -0.57
C THR A 139 12.50 -7.01 -1.61
N PHE A 140 12.14 -6.94 -2.89
CA PHE A 140 13.12 -6.77 -3.97
C PHE A 140 13.87 -5.43 -3.89
N PHE A 141 13.19 -4.34 -3.51
CA PHE A 141 13.81 -3.01 -3.45
C PHE A 141 14.64 -2.73 -2.19
N VAL A 142 14.44 -3.50 -1.11
CA VAL A 142 15.25 -3.39 0.12
C VAL A 142 16.48 -4.33 0.13
N LEU A 143 16.63 -5.19 -0.87
CA LEU A 143 17.83 -5.99 -1.14
C LEU A 143 18.84 -5.19 -1.99
#